data_AF-A0A127MJL1-F1
#
_entry.id   AF-A0A127MJL1-F1
#
_cell.length_a   1.000
_cell.length_b   1.000
_cell.length_c   1.000
_cell.angle_alpha   90.00
_cell.angle_beta   90.00
_cell.angle_gamma   90.00
#
_symmetry.space_group_name_H-M   'P 1'
#
loop_
_entity.id
_entity.type
_entity.pdbx_description
1 polymer ?
#
loop_
_entity_poly.entity_id
_entity_poly.type
_entity_poly.pdbx_seq_one_letter_code
_entity_poly.pdbx_strand_id
1 'polypeptide(L)'
;MNGSDLLSGLSTVQKARLIYAQARADMSERLWQAAMGGTAENDRARPSALIPSSKNGSNLDTLLALIRDQQESAGHQPTISGGAKLSGVGDTSASTAFAIPQVALAPAEVGRFPAATELAGLGPNAQFAGAISDAARRTQIPAPALAAIVDAEASKHRDGRWNIRSRNPRSSAAGLGQFLAGTWIDMARTKGTWLNAKAQESGLVGANGKVQSGARAQLLALRYDGEAAIHTTADYAQHNLSRLRRAGAKVDDSPETLARSAYLGHHLGLGDALRYLRGGIDEQRAQILLKAQVGGDAAHRRIAAAGNASLAHRNWLDGYIDRNIRPDRYAL
;
A
#
# COMPACT_ATOMS: atom_id res chain seq x y z
N MET A 1 12.16 27.38 11.11
CA MET A 1 10.94 28.18 10.87
C MET A 1 9.87 27.69 11.83
N ASN A 2 9.47 28.56 12.77
CA ASN A 2 8.58 28.22 13.89
C ASN A 2 7.14 27.99 13.39
N GLY A 3 6.39 27.10 14.07
CA GLY A 3 5.03 26.67 13.70
C GLY A 3 3.98 27.80 13.61
N SER A 4 4.34 29.02 14.00
CA SER A 4 3.53 30.24 13.88
C SER A 4 3.29 30.67 12.42
N ASP A 5 4.19 30.33 11.49
CA ASP A 5 4.10 30.72 10.07
C ASP A 5 3.15 29.85 9.23
N LEU A 6 2.76 28.66 9.71
CA LEU A 6 1.83 27.77 9.00
C LEU A 6 0.37 28.23 9.08
N LEU A 7 0.07 29.15 9.99
CA LEU A 7 -1.28 29.66 10.20
C LEU A 7 -1.51 30.97 9.42
N SER A 8 -0.49 31.73 9.03
CA SER A 8 -0.68 33.07 8.45
C SER A 8 -1.43 33.08 7.10
N GLY A 9 -1.34 32.01 6.31
CA GLY A 9 -1.99 31.89 4.99
C GLY A 9 -3.37 31.21 4.94
N LEU A 10 -3.89 30.72 6.07
CA LEU A 10 -5.18 30.01 6.11
C LEU A 10 -6.33 30.94 6.54
N SER A 11 -7.49 30.82 5.88
CA SER A 11 -8.71 31.47 6.36
C SER A 11 -9.09 30.97 7.76
N THR A 12 -9.79 31.78 8.53
CA THR A 12 -10.25 31.43 9.88
C THR A 12 -11.02 30.10 9.91
N VAL A 13 -11.79 29.81 8.87
CA VAL A 13 -12.53 28.55 8.72
C VAL A 13 -11.61 27.36 8.44
N GLN A 14 -10.58 27.52 7.61
CA GLN A 14 -9.61 26.45 7.33
C GLN A 14 -8.74 26.15 8.57
N LYS A 15 -8.35 27.19 9.32
CA LYS A 15 -7.67 27.03 10.61
C LYS A 15 -8.53 26.25 11.59
N ALA A 16 -9.80 26.62 11.73
CA ALA A 16 -10.74 25.94 12.61
C ALA A 16 -10.92 24.47 12.21
N ARG A 17 -11.01 24.15 10.91
CA ARG A 17 -11.09 22.76 10.42
C ARG A 17 -9.82 21.95 10.70
N LEU A 18 -8.65 22.54 10.51
CA LEU A 18 -7.36 21.87 10.77
C LEU A 18 -7.18 21.60 12.27
N ILE A 19 -7.45 22.61 13.11
CA ILE A 19 -7.40 22.50 14.58
C ILE A 19 -8.42 21.47 15.06
N TYR A 20 -9.64 21.49 14.54
CA TYR A 20 -10.69 20.53 14.88
C TYR A 20 -10.32 19.10 14.46
N ALA A 21 -9.75 18.92 13.27
CA ALA A 21 -9.29 17.61 12.79
C ALA A 21 -8.14 17.06 13.64
N GLN A 22 -7.18 17.91 14.00
CA GLN A 22 -6.03 17.55 14.85
C GLN A 22 -6.48 17.23 16.28
N ALA A 23 -7.28 18.11 16.89
CA ALA A 23 -7.80 17.91 18.24
C ALA A 23 -8.68 16.64 18.34
N ARG A 24 -9.44 16.33 17.28
CA ARG A 24 -10.25 15.10 17.21
C ARG A 24 -9.38 13.85 17.08
N ALA A 25 -8.31 13.90 16.29
CA ALA A 25 -7.36 12.79 16.17
C ALA A 25 -6.67 12.52 17.52
N ASP A 26 -6.15 13.57 18.17
CA ASP A 26 -5.44 13.48 19.45
C ASP A 26 -6.38 13.03 20.59
N MET A 27 -7.62 13.52 20.62
CA MET A 27 -8.63 13.10 21.59
C MET A 27 -9.03 11.62 21.39
N SER A 28 -9.18 11.18 20.13
CA SER A 28 -9.47 9.77 19.85
C SER A 28 -8.34 8.84 20.27
N GLU A 29 -7.09 9.29 20.17
CA GLU A 29 -5.91 8.56 20.64
C GLU A 29 -5.85 8.47 22.17
N ARG A 30 -6.16 9.57 22.89
CA ARG A 30 -6.21 9.59 24.35
C ARG A 30 -7.36 8.74 24.92
N LEU A 31 -8.54 8.80 24.32
CA LEU A 31 -9.68 7.96 24.73
C LEU A 31 -9.40 6.48 24.50
N TRP A 32 -8.65 6.15 23.44
CA TRP A 32 -8.22 4.79 23.16
C TRP A 32 -7.15 4.29 24.14
N GLN A 33 -6.18 5.15 24.51
CA GLN A 33 -5.20 4.83 25.56
C GLN A 33 -5.86 4.65 26.94
N ALA A 34 -6.86 5.46 27.28
CA ALA A 34 -7.63 5.32 28.51
C ALA A 34 -8.47 4.02 28.54
N ALA A 35 -9.05 3.61 27.41
CA ALA A 35 -9.82 2.38 27.28
C ALA A 35 -8.95 1.10 27.36
N MET A 36 -7.65 1.21 27.08
CA MET A 36 -6.67 0.12 27.17
C MET A 36 -6.07 -0.05 28.57
N GLY A 37 -6.55 0.68 29.59
CA GLY A 37 -6.20 0.46 30.99
C GLY A 37 -4.81 0.96 31.40
N GLY A 38 -4.29 2.01 30.76
CA GLY A 38 -3.08 2.68 31.26
C GLY A 38 -3.38 3.41 32.58
N THR A 39 -3.07 2.79 33.71
CA THR A 39 -3.22 3.38 35.03
C THR A 39 -2.30 4.59 35.19
N ALA A 40 -2.89 5.78 35.22
CA ALA A 40 -2.28 6.92 35.88
C ALA A 40 -2.50 6.75 37.39
N GLU A 41 -1.47 6.32 38.11
CA GLU A 41 -1.22 6.67 39.52
C GLU A 41 0.11 6.05 39.97
N ASN A 42 1.16 6.85 40.12
CA ASN A 42 1.50 7.44 41.43
C ASN A 42 2.73 8.32 41.27
N ASP A 43 2.56 9.61 41.52
CA ASP A 43 3.64 10.60 41.62
C ASP A 43 3.86 10.85 43.11
N ARG A 44 5.09 10.65 43.63
CA ARG A 44 5.74 11.44 44.72
C ARG A 44 6.98 10.73 45.29
N ALA A 45 8.17 11.18 44.86
CA ALA A 45 9.32 11.64 45.68
C ALA A 45 10.62 11.66 44.85
N ARG A 46 11.35 12.79 44.90
CA ARG A 46 12.57 13.18 44.12
C ARG A 46 13.87 12.47 44.63
N PRO A 47 15.12 12.74 44.14
CA PRO A 47 15.64 13.45 42.93
C PRO A 47 16.74 12.70 42.12
N SER A 48 17.11 13.26 40.95
CA SER A 48 18.32 13.10 40.09
C SER A 48 19.27 11.89 40.24
N ALA A 49 19.41 11.10 39.14
CA ALA A 49 20.70 10.55 38.67
C ALA A 49 20.61 10.02 37.22
N LEU A 50 21.75 10.01 36.55
CA LEU A 50 22.05 9.74 35.13
C LEU A 50 21.92 8.26 34.68
N ILE A 51 21.28 8.05 33.50
CA ILE A 51 21.61 7.11 32.37
C ILE A 51 21.53 5.56 32.62
N PRO A 52 21.29 4.64 31.63
CA PRO A 52 20.50 4.62 30.37
C PRO A 52 19.51 3.41 30.29
N SER A 53 18.95 3.14 29.09
CA SER A 53 18.23 1.92 28.62
C SER A 53 16.69 2.04 28.72
N SER A 54 15.86 1.61 27.76
CA SER A 54 16.02 0.65 26.68
C SER A 54 15.02 0.99 25.56
N LYS A 55 15.48 0.92 24.30
CA LYS A 55 14.62 0.95 23.11
C LYS A 55 13.93 -0.39 22.98
N ASN A 56 12.60 -0.42 22.93
CA ASN A 56 11.86 -1.49 22.27
C ASN A 56 10.58 -0.93 21.65
N GLY A 57 10.66 -0.62 20.36
CA GLY A 57 9.53 -0.28 19.50
C GLY A 57 9.51 -1.20 18.28
N SER A 58 8.61 -2.19 18.32
CA SER A 58 7.94 -2.88 17.19
C SER A 58 8.79 -3.35 15.99
N ASN A 59 9.09 -4.67 16.01
CA ASN A 59 9.92 -5.44 15.09
C ASN A 59 9.45 -5.64 13.63
N LEU A 60 8.25 -5.20 13.19
CA LEU A 60 7.75 -5.56 11.85
C LEU A 60 8.19 -4.60 10.74
N ASP A 61 8.17 -3.29 11.02
CA ASP A 61 8.66 -2.28 10.07
C ASP A 61 10.18 -2.33 9.94
N THR A 62 10.89 -2.71 11.01
CA THR A 62 12.33 -2.99 10.97
C THR A 62 12.63 -4.25 10.16
N LEU A 63 11.81 -5.30 10.25
CA LEU A 63 11.97 -6.49 9.40
C LEU A 63 11.73 -6.18 7.91
N LEU A 64 10.72 -5.37 7.58
CA LEU A 64 10.44 -4.96 6.21
C LEU A 64 11.47 -3.96 5.66
N ALA A 65 12.07 -3.13 6.51
CA ALA A 65 13.17 -2.25 6.14
C ALA A 65 14.50 -3.01 5.98
N LEU A 66 14.80 -3.98 6.85
CA LEU A 66 16.03 -4.77 6.81
C LEU A 66 16.06 -5.76 5.62
N ILE A 67 14.91 -6.31 5.24
CA ILE A 67 14.78 -7.16 4.04
C ILE A 67 15.01 -6.34 2.75
N ARG A 68 14.74 -5.02 2.79
CA ARG A 68 14.99 -4.12 1.67
C ARG A 68 16.47 -3.71 1.58
N ASP A 69 17.15 -3.53 2.71
CA ASP A 69 18.58 -3.17 2.78
C ASP A 69 19.53 -4.35 2.45
N GLN A 70 19.10 -5.60 2.67
CA GLN A 70 19.90 -6.79 2.32
C GLN A 70 19.93 -7.11 0.82
N GLN A 71 19.20 -6.39 -0.03
CA GLN A 71 19.36 -6.46 -1.49
C GLN A 71 20.33 -5.40 -2.05
N GLU A 72 20.86 -4.48 -1.22
CA GLU A 72 21.82 -3.44 -1.65
C GLU A 72 23.20 -3.50 -0.97
N SER A 73 23.52 -4.57 -0.22
CA SER A 73 24.83 -4.70 0.45
C SER A 73 25.44 -6.11 0.35
N ALA A 74 25.87 -6.47 -0.85
CA ALA A 74 26.82 -7.57 -1.06
C ALA A 74 28.15 -7.00 -1.57
N GLY A 75 28.99 -6.58 -0.63
CA GLY A 75 30.38 -6.22 -0.86
C GLY A 75 31.00 -5.79 0.47
N HIS A 76 32.16 -6.34 0.81
CA HIS A 76 32.96 -6.21 2.05
C HIS A 76 32.86 -7.44 3.00
N GLN A 77 33.67 -8.46 2.69
CA GLN A 77 34.27 -9.34 3.70
C GLN A 77 35.63 -8.77 4.15
N PRO A 78 36.02 -8.96 5.43
CA PRO A 78 37.30 -8.52 5.97
C PRO A 78 38.42 -9.57 5.80
N THR A 79 39.66 -9.10 5.81
CA THR A 79 40.93 -9.80 5.55
C THR A 79 41.43 -10.67 6.70
N ILE A 80 42.07 -11.82 6.41
CA ILE A 80 43.46 -12.16 6.84
C ILE A 80 44.06 -13.37 6.07
N SER A 81 45.25 -13.10 5.51
CA SER A 81 46.44 -13.96 5.23
C SER A 81 46.37 -15.28 4.43
N GLY A 82 47.08 -15.28 3.28
CA GLY A 82 47.94 -16.41 2.87
C GLY A 82 47.99 -16.75 1.37
N GLY A 83 49.03 -16.28 0.66
CA GLY A 83 49.70 -17.08 -0.38
C GLY A 83 49.40 -16.84 -1.87
N ALA A 84 50.40 -16.26 -2.55
CA ALA A 84 50.86 -16.53 -3.93
C ALA A 84 50.06 -16.02 -5.16
N LYS A 85 50.57 -14.90 -5.74
CA LYS A 85 51.01 -14.69 -7.15
C LYS A 85 50.19 -15.38 -8.27
N LEU A 86 49.69 -14.74 -9.33
CA LEU A 86 50.41 -13.91 -10.33
C LEU A 86 49.43 -13.36 -11.42
N SER A 87 49.73 -12.15 -11.93
CA SER A 87 49.54 -11.62 -13.31
C SER A 87 48.15 -11.45 -13.94
N GLY A 88 47.87 -10.21 -14.39
CA GLY A 88 47.12 -9.99 -15.64
C GLY A 88 46.32 -8.68 -15.77
N VAL A 89 46.99 -7.60 -16.17
CA VAL A 89 46.52 -6.48 -17.04
C VAL A 89 45.36 -5.61 -16.54
N GLY A 90 45.62 -4.30 -16.44
CA GLY A 90 44.64 -3.27 -16.10
C GLY A 90 43.74 -2.87 -17.28
N ASP A 91 42.65 -2.17 -16.98
CA ASP A 91 42.47 -0.80 -17.47
C ASP A 91 41.17 -0.14 -16.96
N THR A 92 41.32 1.16 -16.69
CA THR A 92 40.37 2.27 -16.81
C THR A 92 38.92 2.17 -16.31
N SER A 93 38.66 3.02 -15.32
CA SER A 93 37.37 3.63 -15.01
C SER A 93 36.83 4.46 -16.18
N ALA A 94 35.60 4.18 -16.62
CA ALA A 94 34.79 5.15 -17.36
C ALA A 94 33.29 4.92 -17.09
N SER A 95 32.67 5.94 -16.52
CA SER A 95 31.23 6.17 -16.48
C SER A 95 30.69 6.19 -17.92
N THR A 96 29.71 5.34 -18.23
CA THR A 96 28.90 5.48 -19.44
C THR A 96 27.42 5.33 -19.09
N ALA A 97 26.73 6.47 -19.18
CA ALA A 97 25.29 6.53 -19.30
C ALA A 97 24.89 5.84 -20.61
N PHE A 98 24.05 4.81 -20.52
CA PHE A 98 23.43 4.24 -21.72
C PHE A 98 22.26 5.13 -22.14
N ALA A 99 22.48 5.89 -23.21
CA ALA A 99 21.43 6.53 -23.98
C ALA A 99 20.55 5.45 -24.64
N ILE A 100 19.24 5.52 -24.40
CA ILE A 100 18.24 4.69 -25.06
C ILE A 100 17.92 5.33 -26.43
N PRO A 101 17.89 4.57 -27.54
CA PRO A 101 17.45 5.12 -28.83
C PRO A 101 15.98 5.53 -28.73
N GLN A 102 15.69 6.77 -29.11
CA GLN A 102 14.35 7.31 -29.22
C GLN A 102 13.68 6.72 -30.46
N VAL A 103 13.06 5.54 -30.32
CA VAL A 103 12.18 4.99 -31.34
C VAL A 103 10.83 5.71 -31.21
N ALA A 104 10.46 6.46 -32.24
CA ALA A 104 9.16 7.10 -32.35
C ALA A 104 8.06 6.04 -32.18
N LEU A 105 7.22 6.22 -31.16
CA LEU A 105 6.04 5.41 -30.93
C LEU A 105 5.06 5.65 -32.07
N ALA A 106 4.99 4.71 -33.02
CA ALA A 106 3.80 4.56 -33.85
C ALA A 106 2.60 4.31 -32.92
N PRO A 107 1.41 4.88 -33.22
CA PRO A 107 0.25 4.70 -32.38
C PRO A 107 -0.12 3.22 -32.35
N ALA A 108 0.11 2.56 -31.22
CA ALA A 108 -0.41 1.23 -30.98
C ALA A 108 -1.93 1.33 -31.04
N GLU A 109 -2.55 0.53 -31.91
CA GLU A 109 -3.99 0.35 -31.93
C GLU A 109 -4.46 0.01 -30.52
N VAL A 110 -5.20 0.95 -29.94
CA VAL A 110 -5.83 0.80 -28.64
C VAL A 110 -6.86 -0.31 -28.80
N GLY A 111 -6.54 -1.49 -28.27
CA GLY A 111 -7.50 -2.56 -28.07
C GLY A 111 -8.72 -1.97 -27.37
N ARG A 112 -9.82 -1.88 -28.10
CA ARG A 112 -11.08 -1.33 -27.64
C ARG A 112 -11.60 -2.25 -26.55
N PHE A 113 -11.39 -1.87 -25.29
CA PHE A 113 -11.97 -2.57 -24.15
C PHE A 113 -13.50 -2.64 -24.35
N PRO A 114 -14.13 -3.80 -24.09
CA PRO A 114 -15.58 -3.90 -24.17
C PRO A 114 -16.19 -2.83 -23.25
N ALA A 115 -17.29 -2.25 -23.72
CA ALA A 115 -18.01 -1.16 -23.04
C ALA A 115 -18.07 -1.41 -21.53
N ALA A 116 -17.78 -0.36 -20.76
CA ALA A 116 -17.81 -0.39 -19.30
C ALA A 116 -19.08 -1.12 -18.85
N THR A 117 -18.91 -2.33 -18.31
CA THR A 117 -20.02 -3.06 -17.70
C THR A 117 -20.68 -2.11 -16.69
N GLU A 118 -21.98 -1.88 -16.87
CA GLU A 118 -22.70 -0.91 -16.05
C GLU A 118 -22.60 -1.30 -14.57
N LEU A 119 -22.25 -0.32 -13.74
CA LEU A 119 -22.01 -0.51 -12.32
C LEU A 119 -23.35 -0.56 -11.57
N ALA A 120 -23.58 -1.65 -10.85
CA ALA A 120 -24.72 -1.82 -9.96
C ALA A 120 -24.31 -2.48 -8.64
N GLY A 121 -25.29 -2.90 -7.83
CA GLY A 121 -25.05 -3.74 -6.66
C GLY A 121 -24.27 -3.10 -5.50
N LEU A 122 -23.96 -1.80 -5.55
CA LEU A 122 -23.24 -1.11 -4.46
C LEU A 122 -24.05 -1.02 -3.16
N GLY A 123 -25.38 -1.14 -3.23
CA GLY A 123 -26.29 -1.07 -2.10
C GLY A 123 -26.04 0.20 -1.26
N PRO A 124 -25.69 0.07 0.04
CA PRO A 124 -25.50 1.22 0.91
C PRO A 124 -24.24 2.06 0.57
N ASN A 125 -23.43 1.61 -0.39
CA ASN A 125 -22.23 2.30 -0.89
C ASN A 125 -22.49 3.06 -2.20
N ALA A 126 -23.76 3.22 -2.64
CA ALA A 126 -24.14 3.88 -3.89
C ALA A 126 -23.59 5.30 -4.05
N GLN A 127 -23.32 6.01 -2.95
CA GLN A 127 -22.68 7.33 -2.98
C GLN A 127 -21.30 7.34 -3.66
N PHE A 128 -20.63 6.20 -3.78
CA PHE A 128 -19.33 6.06 -4.43
C PHE A 128 -19.41 5.71 -5.91
N ALA A 129 -20.60 5.55 -6.49
CA ALA A 129 -20.78 5.13 -7.88
C ALA A 129 -20.08 6.06 -8.89
N GLY A 130 -20.14 7.38 -8.66
CA GLY A 130 -19.45 8.38 -9.48
C GLY A 130 -17.93 8.19 -9.46
N ALA A 131 -17.33 8.17 -8.26
CA ALA A 131 -15.89 7.99 -8.10
C ALA A 131 -15.38 6.67 -8.70
N ILE A 132 -16.13 5.57 -8.55
CA ILE A 132 -15.78 4.27 -9.15
C ILE A 132 -15.85 4.35 -10.68
N SER A 133 -16.92 4.93 -11.23
CA SER A 133 -17.10 5.07 -12.68
C SER A 133 -16.02 5.96 -13.30
N ASP A 134 -15.67 7.04 -12.63
CA ASP A 134 -14.63 7.98 -13.08
C ASP A 134 -13.25 7.35 -13.02
N ALA A 135 -12.95 6.64 -11.93
CA ALA A 135 -11.72 5.88 -11.78
C ALA A 135 -11.62 4.78 -12.85
N ALA A 136 -12.69 4.04 -13.10
CA ALA A 136 -12.77 3.00 -14.12
C ALA A 136 -12.46 3.56 -15.52
N ARG A 137 -13.09 4.68 -15.91
CA ARG A 137 -12.78 5.34 -17.20
C ARG A 137 -11.32 5.77 -17.28
N ARG A 138 -10.73 6.28 -16.21
CA ARG A 138 -9.34 6.77 -16.26
C ARG A 138 -8.32 5.64 -16.33
N THR A 139 -8.58 4.51 -15.67
CA THR A 139 -7.62 3.39 -15.58
C THR A 139 -7.91 2.26 -16.54
N GLN A 140 -9.06 2.28 -17.23
CA GLN A 140 -9.57 1.22 -18.09
C GLN A 140 -9.79 -0.11 -17.36
N ILE A 141 -9.93 -0.08 -16.03
CA ILE A 141 -10.37 -1.23 -15.24
C ILE A 141 -11.90 -1.20 -15.18
N PRO A 142 -12.62 -2.30 -15.50
CA PRO A 142 -14.07 -2.33 -15.42
C PRO A 142 -14.60 -1.89 -14.05
N ALA A 143 -15.65 -1.07 -14.02
CA ALA A 143 -16.21 -0.54 -12.78
C ALA A 143 -16.62 -1.65 -11.78
N PRO A 144 -17.24 -2.77 -12.21
CA PRO A 144 -17.53 -3.87 -11.28
C PRO A 144 -16.29 -4.52 -10.68
N ALA A 145 -15.20 -4.64 -11.45
CA ALA A 145 -13.92 -5.16 -10.95
C ALA A 145 -13.31 -4.22 -9.91
N LEU A 146 -13.34 -2.91 -10.16
CA LEU A 146 -12.86 -1.91 -9.21
C LEU A 146 -13.70 -1.89 -7.93
N ALA A 147 -15.03 -1.98 -8.03
CA ALA A 147 -15.92 -2.07 -6.88
C ALA A 147 -15.60 -3.30 -6.01
N ALA A 148 -15.36 -4.46 -6.63
CA ALA A 148 -14.97 -5.68 -5.92
C ALA A 148 -13.62 -5.55 -5.20
N ILE A 149 -12.63 -4.90 -5.81
CA ILE A 149 -11.33 -4.63 -5.15
C ILE A 149 -11.52 -3.72 -3.94
N VAL A 150 -12.25 -2.61 -4.10
CA VAL A 150 -12.50 -1.67 -3.00
C VAL A 150 -13.29 -2.35 -1.88
N ASP A 151 -14.29 -3.16 -2.21
CA ASP A 151 -15.09 -3.90 -1.23
C ASP A 151 -14.22 -4.87 -0.41
N ALA A 152 -13.30 -5.58 -1.06
CA ALA A 152 -12.43 -6.54 -0.40
C ALA A 152 -11.40 -5.89 0.53
N GLU A 153 -10.92 -4.68 0.21
CA GLU A 153 -9.98 -3.94 1.07
C GLU A 153 -10.70 -3.18 2.19
N ALA A 154 -11.89 -2.68 1.92
CA ALA A 154 -12.61 -1.85 2.87
C ALA A 154 -13.06 -2.65 4.10
N SER A 155 -12.73 -2.14 5.29
CA SER A 155 -13.47 -2.56 6.49
C SER A 155 -14.92 -2.08 6.37
N LYS A 156 -15.86 -2.87 6.89
CA LYS A 156 -17.29 -2.59 6.76
C LYS A 156 -17.95 -2.40 8.12
N HIS A 157 -18.95 -1.53 8.18
CA HIS A 157 -19.91 -1.48 9.28
C HIS A 157 -20.85 -2.69 9.22
N ARG A 158 -21.61 -2.93 10.29
CA ARG A 158 -22.57 -4.05 10.37
C ARG A 158 -23.65 -3.99 9.28
N ASP A 159 -23.96 -2.81 8.80
CA ASP A 159 -24.93 -2.55 7.73
C ASP A 159 -24.33 -2.66 6.31
N GLY A 160 -23.06 -3.09 6.19
CA GLY A 160 -22.38 -3.25 4.90
C GLY A 160 -21.79 -1.97 4.31
N ARG A 161 -21.96 -0.81 4.96
CA ARG A 161 -21.28 0.42 4.52
C ARG A 161 -19.77 0.31 4.68
N TRP A 162 -19.04 0.75 3.68
CA TRP A 162 -17.60 0.87 3.74
C TRP A 162 -17.17 1.94 4.75
N ASN A 163 -16.23 1.59 5.61
CA ASN A 163 -15.72 2.47 6.65
C ASN A 163 -14.49 3.24 6.14
N ILE A 164 -14.72 4.47 5.65
CA ILE A 164 -13.64 5.36 5.19
C ILE A 164 -12.62 5.71 6.28
N ARG A 165 -12.95 5.51 7.55
CA ARG A 165 -12.08 5.78 8.71
C ARG A 165 -11.36 4.53 9.22
N SER A 166 -11.39 3.43 8.48
CA SER A 166 -10.71 2.19 8.87
C SER A 166 -9.22 2.39 9.06
N ARG A 167 -8.66 1.73 10.07
CA ARG A 167 -7.23 1.71 10.35
C ARG A 167 -6.81 0.35 10.90
N ASN A 168 -5.70 -0.18 10.42
CA ASN A 168 -5.12 -1.39 10.97
C ASN A 168 -4.33 -1.05 12.25
N PRO A 169 -4.58 -1.69 13.40
CA PRO A 169 -3.85 -1.40 14.63
C PRO A 169 -2.39 -1.90 14.61
N ARG A 170 -2.04 -2.79 13.67
CA ARG A 170 -0.71 -3.41 13.56
C ARG A 170 0.14 -2.83 12.43
N SER A 171 -0.36 -1.86 11.68
CA SER A 171 0.38 -1.25 10.58
C SER A 171 -0.08 0.19 10.31
N SER A 172 0.56 0.85 9.33
CA SER A 172 0.12 2.17 8.89
C SER A 172 -1.11 2.14 7.96
N ALA A 173 -1.64 0.97 7.60
CA ALA A 173 -2.77 0.82 6.67
C ALA A 173 -4.02 1.57 7.14
N ALA A 174 -4.63 2.35 6.24
CA ALA A 174 -5.81 3.16 6.55
C ALA A 174 -6.67 3.45 5.32
N GLY A 175 -7.96 3.74 5.55
CA GLY A 175 -8.93 4.12 4.52
C GLY A 175 -9.48 2.95 3.73
N LEU A 176 -10.33 3.25 2.74
CA LEU A 176 -11.02 2.23 1.93
C LEU A 176 -10.09 1.24 1.24
N GLY A 177 -8.94 1.72 0.74
CA GLY A 177 -7.92 0.88 0.10
C GLY A 177 -6.85 0.36 1.05
N GLN A 178 -6.99 0.55 2.37
CA GLN A 178 -6.03 0.09 3.39
C GLN A 178 -4.55 0.42 3.08
N PHE A 179 -4.29 1.56 2.46
CA PHE A 179 -2.96 1.92 1.99
C PHE A 179 -1.98 2.15 3.13
N LEU A 180 -0.79 1.56 3.03
CA LEU A 180 0.34 1.90 3.88
C LEU A 180 0.80 3.35 3.62
N ALA A 181 1.40 3.98 4.63
CA ALA A 181 1.88 5.36 4.52
C ALA A 181 2.93 5.55 3.43
N GLY A 182 3.84 4.58 3.26
CA GLY A 182 4.85 4.60 2.20
C GLY A 182 4.21 4.55 0.81
N THR A 183 3.40 3.51 0.55
CA THR A 183 2.70 3.32 -0.72
C THR A 183 1.84 4.54 -1.09
N TRP A 184 1.11 5.11 -0.13
CA TRP A 184 0.30 6.31 -0.38
C TRP A 184 1.14 7.51 -0.82
N ILE A 185 2.27 7.75 -0.15
CA ILE A 185 3.19 8.82 -0.51
C ILE A 185 3.80 8.56 -1.89
N ASP A 186 4.16 7.32 -2.20
CA ASP A 186 4.70 6.97 -3.52
C ASP A 186 3.66 7.21 -4.62
N MET A 187 2.39 6.85 -4.38
CA MET A 187 1.30 7.15 -5.32
C MET A 187 1.11 8.67 -5.50
N ALA A 188 1.19 9.45 -4.42
CA ALA A 188 1.11 10.90 -4.48
C ALA A 188 2.30 11.57 -5.19
N ARG A 189 3.44 10.89 -5.29
CA ARG A 189 4.64 11.36 -6.01
C ARG A 189 4.68 10.89 -7.46
N THR A 190 3.95 9.83 -7.77
CA THR A 190 3.95 9.22 -9.11
C THR A 190 3.13 10.07 -10.08
N LYS A 191 3.80 10.65 -11.08
CA LYS A 191 3.14 11.46 -12.11
C LYS A 191 2.08 10.65 -12.84
N GLY A 192 0.94 11.29 -13.14
CA GLY A 192 -0.18 10.69 -13.85
C GLY A 192 -1.19 9.97 -12.96
N THR A 193 -0.90 9.77 -11.67
CA THR A 193 -1.92 9.32 -10.71
C THR A 193 -2.86 10.46 -10.37
N TRP A 194 -4.10 10.12 -10.04
CA TRP A 194 -5.08 11.09 -9.56
C TRP A 194 -4.61 11.75 -8.26
N LEU A 195 -4.04 10.96 -7.34
CA LEU A 195 -3.55 11.47 -6.06
C LEU A 195 -2.41 12.47 -6.24
N ASN A 196 -1.54 12.25 -7.21
CA ASN A 196 -0.48 13.21 -7.53
C ASN A 196 -1.05 14.53 -8.05
N ALA A 197 -2.01 14.49 -8.99
CA ALA A 197 -2.69 15.68 -9.48
C ALA A 197 -3.37 16.45 -8.33
N LYS A 198 -4.18 15.75 -7.53
CA LYS A 198 -4.87 16.33 -6.37
C LYS A 198 -3.92 16.93 -5.34
N ALA A 199 -2.82 16.23 -5.05
CA ALA A 199 -1.82 16.69 -4.11
C ALA A 199 -1.03 17.91 -4.62
N GLN A 200 -0.81 18.02 -5.94
CA GLN A 200 -0.20 19.21 -6.55
C GLN A 200 -1.15 20.41 -6.52
N GLU A 201 -2.42 20.22 -6.90
CA GLU A 201 -3.46 21.25 -6.83
C GLU A 201 -3.61 21.82 -5.40
N SER A 202 -3.46 20.95 -4.39
CA SER A 202 -3.56 21.32 -2.99
C SER A 202 -2.24 21.83 -2.38
N GLY A 203 -1.17 21.94 -3.17
CA GLY A 203 0.15 22.37 -2.70
C GLY A 203 0.85 21.40 -1.75
N LEU A 204 0.39 20.15 -1.64
CA LEU A 204 0.98 19.12 -0.77
C LEU A 204 2.21 18.46 -1.42
N VAL A 205 2.23 18.42 -2.75
CA VAL A 205 3.36 17.93 -3.57
C VAL A 205 3.79 19.05 -4.50
N GLY A 206 5.09 19.36 -4.53
CA GLY A 206 5.64 20.38 -5.41
C GLY A 206 5.81 19.88 -6.86
N ALA A 207 6.08 20.82 -7.78
CA ALA A 207 6.34 20.51 -9.19
C ALA A 207 7.53 19.54 -9.41
N ASN A 208 8.47 19.50 -8.45
CA ASN A 208 9.59 18.55 -8.44
C ASN A 208 9.19 17.13 -7.99
N GLY A 209 7.91 16.86 -7.74
CA GLY A 209 7.39 15.57 -7.29
C GLY A 209 7.71 15.25 -5.83
N LYS A 210 8.23 16.20 -5.04
CA LYS A 210 8.51 16.00 -3.61
C LYS A 210 7.31 16.47 -2.77
N VAL A 211 7.05 15.74 -1.69
CA VAL A 211 6.09 16.16 -0.66
C VAL A 211 6.65 17.40 0.04
N GLN A 212 5.83 18.44 0.18
CA GLN A 212 6.24 19.69 0.82
C GLN A 212 6.56 19.49 2.30
N SER A 213 7.46 20.33 2.83
CA SER A 213 7.77 20.33 4.26
C SER A 213 6.50 20.57 5.08
N GLY A 214 6.27 19.76 6.11
CA GLY A 214 5.06 19.84 6.94
C GLY A 214 3.77 19.27 6.31
N ALA A 215 3.74 19.00 5.00
CA ALA A 215 2.53 18.52 4.31
C ALA A 215 2.24 17.02 4.52
N ARG A 216 3.18 16.26 5.10
CA ARG A 216 3.09 14.80 5.22
C ARG A 216 1.80 14.33 5.93
N ALA A 217 1.43 14.96 7.04
CA ALA A 217 0.24 14.57 7.80
C ALA A 217 -1.05 14.81 6.99
N GLN A 218 -1.16 15.98 6.34
CA GLN A 218 -2.29 16.33 5.50
C GLN A 218 -2.41 15.38 4.30
N LEU A 219 -1.29 15.05 3.65
CA LEU A 219 -1.26 14.09 2.56
C LEU A 219 -1.73 12.71 3.01
N LEU A 220 -1.27 12.23 4.17
CA LEU A 220 -1.70 10.93 4.71
C LEU A 220 -3.17 10.90 5.15
N ALA A 221 -3.74 12.05 5.52
CA ALA A 221 -5.14 12.18 5.90
C ALA A 221 -6.10 12.00 4.70
N LEU A 222 -5.62 12.23 3.47
CA LEU A 222 -6.41 11.96 2.25
C LEU A 222 -6.78 10.47 2.09
N ARG A 223 -6.15 9.54 2.81
CA ARG A 223 -6.59 8.13 2.85
C ARG A 223 -8.01 7.96 3.39
N TYR A 224 -8.44 8.88 4.23
CA TYR A 224 -9.77 8.87 4.83
C TYR A 224 -10.83 9.58 3.97
N ASP A 225 -10.42 10.12 2.82
CA ASP A 225 -11.31 10.66 1.80
C ASP A 225 -11.70 9.53 0.84
N GLY A 226 -13.00 9.28 0.69
CA GLY A 226 -13.49 8.12 -0.06
C GLY A 226 -13.17 8.19 -1.55
N GLU A 227 -13.27 9.37 -2.16
CA GLU A 227 -12.96 9.60 -3.57
C GLU A 227 -11.46 9.42 -3.83
N ALA A 228 -10.62 10.05 -3.01
CA ALA A 228 -9.17 9.91 -3.11
C ALA A 228 -8.72 8.46 -2.93
N ALA A 229 -9.30 7.73 -1.97
CA ALA A 229 -9.00 6.33 -1.75
C ALA A 229 -9.39 5.47 -2.96
N ILE A 230 -10.59 5.65 -3.53
CA ILE A 230 -11.06 4.90 -4.70
C ILE A 230 -10.18 5.15 -5.92
N HIS A 231 -9.89 6.42 -6.25
CA HIS A 231 -9.03 6.72 -7.38
C HIS A 231 -7.60 6.20 -7.20
N THR A 232 -7.05 6.26 -5.99
CA THR A 232 -5.71 5.74 -5.70
C THR A 232 -5.69 4.21 -5.77
N THR A 233 -6.75 3.52 -5.31
CA THR A 233 -6.92 2.07 -5.49
C THR A 233 -6.91 1.70 -6.96
N ALA A 234 -7.64 2.44 -7.80
CA ALA A 234 -7.68 2.20 -9.24
C ALA A 234 -6.30 2.41 -9.90
N ASP A 235 -5.59 3.48 -9.56
CA ASP A 235 -4.23 3.72 -10.08
C ASP A 235 -3.26 2.62 -9.69
N TYR A 236 -3.31 2.21 -8.43
CA TYR A 236 -2.43 1.18 -7.93
C TYR A 236 -2.73 -0.19 -8.55
N ALA A 237 -4.02 -0.51 -8.73
CA ALA A 237 -4.46 -1.69 -9.46
C ALA A 237 -3.92 -1.68 -10.90
N GLN A 238 -4.07 -0.57 -11.62
CA GLN A 238 -3.57 -0.44 -13.01
C GLN A 238 -2.05 -0.60 -13.09
N HIS A 239 -1.31 0.03 -12.18
CA HIS A 239 0.14 -0.10 -12.10
C HIS A 239 0.56 -1.56 -11.85
N ASN A 240 -0.12 -2.25 -10.94
CA ASN A 240 0.15 -3.65 -10.63
C ASN A 240 -0.15 -4.56 -11.83
N LEU A 241 -1.32 -4.43 -12.45
CA LEU A 241 -1.70 -5.19 -13.64
C LEU A 241 -0.69 -5.00 -14.78
N SER A 242 -0.32 -3.75 -15.05
CA SER A 242 0.67 -3.42 -16.08
C SER A 242 2.03 -4.04 -15.80
N ARG A 243 2.49 -4.02 -14.53
CA ARG A 243 3.76 -4.62 -14.12
C ARG A 243 3.72 -6.15 -14.16
N LEU A 244 2.62 -6.77 -13.75
CA LEU A 244 2.41 -8.21 -13.83
C LEU A 244 2.45 -8.70 -15.28
N ARG A 245 1.73 -8.02 -16.19
CA ARG A 245 1.73 -8.32 -17.62
C ARG A 245 3.12 -8.17 -18.25
N ARG A 246 3.83 -7.07 -17.96
CA ARG A 246 5.22 -6.89 -18.42
C ARG A 246 6.17 -7.95 -17.89
N ALA A 247 5.91 -8.46 -16.69
CA ALA A 247 6.63 -9.59 -16.13
C ALA A 247 6.13 -10.94 -16.68
N GLY A 248 5.29 -10.98 -17.71
CA GLY A 248 4.84 -12.23 -18.35
C GLY A 248 3.80 -13.03 -17.56
N ALA A 249 3.12 -12.42 -16.58
CA ALA A 249 1.95 -13.05 -15.97
C ALA A 249 0.78 -13.09 -16.97
N LYS A 250 0.07 -14.22 -17.02
CA LYS A 250 -1.15 -14.37 -17.83
C LYS A 250 -2.31 -13.67 -17.12
N VAL A 251 -2.58 -12.43 -17.52
CA VAL A 251 -3.69 -11.62 -16.99
C VAL A 251 -4.53 -11.15 -18.17
N ASP A 252 -5.60 -11.89 -18.47
CA ASP A 252 -6.58 -11.50 -19.49
C ASP A 252 -7.40 -10.26 -19.06
N ASP A 253 -8.27 -9.78 -19.95
CA ASP A 253 -9.07 -8.57 -19.75
C ASP A 253 -10.46 -8.85 -19.13
N SER A 254 -10.75 -10.08 -18.69
CA SER A 254 -11.99 -10.35 -17.99
C SER A 254 -12.04 -9.60 -16.65
N PRO A 255 -13.21 -9.06 -16.23
CA PRO A 255 -13.33 -8.37 -14.94
C PRO A 255 -12.86 -9.21 -13.76
N GLU A 256 -13.08 -10.52 -13.83
CA GLU A 256 -12.69 -11.48 -12.80
C GLU A 256 -11.16 -11.62 -12.70
N THR A 257 -10.48 -11.91 -13.81
CA THR A 257 -9.00 -12.03 -13.83
C THR A 257 -8.32 -10.72 -13.47
N LEU A 258 -8.83 -9.59 -13.96
CA LEU A 258 -8.33 -8.26 -13.61
C LEU A 258 -8.46 -7.99 -12.11
N ALA A 259 -9.65 -8.21 -11.52
CA ALA A 259 -9.87 -7.98 -10.10
C ALA A 259 -8.98 -8.86 -9.22
N ARG A 260 -8.89 -10.16 -9.53
CA ARG A 260 -8.03 -11.11 -8.80
C ARG A 260 -6.57 -10.72 -8.88
N SER A 261 -6.07 -10.42 -10.08
CA SER A 261 -4.65 -10.08 -10.30
C SER A 261 -4.27 -8.75 -9.64
N ALA A 262 -5.15 -7.75 -9.72
CA ALA A 262 -4.96 -6.48 -9.03
C ALA A 262 -4.94 -6.65 -7.51
N TYR A 263 -5.88 -7.43 -6.96
CA TYR A 263 -5.94 -7.75 -5.54
C TYR A 263 -4.68 -8.49 -5.07
N LEU A 264 -4.21 -9.50 -5.81
CA LEU A 264 -2.95 -10.19 -5.49
C LEU A 264 -1.77 -9.23 -5.45
N GLY A 265 -1.64 -8.35 -6.45
CA GLY A 265 -0.60 -7.32 -6.49
C GLY A 265 -0.69 -6.34 -5.31
N HIS A 266 -1.89 -5.99 -4.88
CA HIS A 266 -2.12 -5.14 -3.72
C HIS A 266 -1.73 -5.85 -2.42
N HIS A 267 -2.26 -7.04 -2.22
CA HIS A 267 -2.22 -7.77 -0.97
C HIS A 267 -0.86 -8.42 -0.67
N LEU A 268 -0.21 -8.99 -1.70
CA LEU A 268 1.09 -9.66 -1.58
C LEU A 268 2.28 -8.75 -1.92
N GLY A 269 2.02 -7.67 -2.65
CA GLY A 269 3.06 -6.96 -3.39
C GLY A 269 3.44 -7.69 -4.68
N LEU A 270 4.05 -6.95 -5.61
CA LEU A 270 4.27 -7.41 -6.99
C LEU A 270 5.08 -8.71 -7.11
N GLY A 271 6.16 -8.84 -6.34
CA GLY A 271 7.06 -10.00 -6.44
C GLY A 271 6.39 -11.31 -6.02
N ASP A 272 5.70 -11.29 -4.89
CA ASP A 272 4.99 -12.48 -4.39
C ASP A 272 3.72 -12.77 -5.21
N ALA A 273 3.03 -11.73 -5.73
CA ALA A 273 1.95 -11.92 -6.69
C ALA A 273 2.42 -12.62 -7.97
N LEU A 274 3.59 -12.25 -8.50
CA LEU A 274 4.15 -12.89 -9.69
C LEU A 274 4.51 -14.36 -9.44
N ARG A 275 5.13 -14.67 -8.29
CA ARG A 275 5.40 -16.06 -7.87
C ARG A 275 4.11 -16.87 -7.75
N TYR A 276 3.10 -16.28 -7.10
CA TYR A 276 1.79 -16.88 -6.94
C TYR A 276 1.18 -17.27 -8.29
N LEU A 277 1.15 -16.34 -9.24
CA LEU A 277 0.58 -16.55 -10.58
C LEU A 277 1.40 -17.53 -11.44
N ARG A 278 2.68 -17.77 -11.13
CA ARG A 278 3.58 -18.67 -11.86
C ARG A 278 3.69 -20.08 -11.28
N GLY A 279 2.87 -20.43 -10.31
CA GLY A 279 2.81 -21.80 -9.78
C GLY A 279 2.96 -21.92 -8.28
N GLY A 280 3.29 -20.84 -7.56
CA GLY A 280 3.29 -20.87 -6.10
C GLY A 280 4.38 -20.03 -5.46
N ILE A 281 4.27 -19.90 -4.14
CA ILE A 281 5.27 -19.26 -3.28
C ILE A 281 5.99 -20.40 -2.53
N ASP A 282 7.31 -20.30 -2.39
CA ASP A 282 8.12 -21.28 -1.66
C ASP A 282 7.69 -21.39 -0.18
N GLU A 283 8.01 -22.51 0.46
CA GLU A 283 7.43 -22.87 1.75
C GLU A 283 7.81 -21.88 2.87
N GLN A 284 9.09 -21.48 2.91
CA GLN A 284 9.58 -20.52 3.91
C GLN A 284 8.87 -19.18 3.77
N ARG A 285 8.78 -18.64 2.54
CA ARG A 285 8.08 -17.38 2.29
C ARG A 285 6.58 -17.50 2.55
N ALA A 286 5.94 -18.60 2.14
CA ALA A 286 4.52 -18.84 2.35
C ALA A 286 4.16 -18.93 3.84
N GLN A 287 5.00 -19.53 4.68
CA GLN A 287 4.81 -19.57 6.13
C GLN A 287 4.82 -18.16 6.74
N ILE A 288 5.76 -17.31 6.32
CA ILE A 288 5.87 -15.91 6.78
C ILE A 288 4.61 -15.13 6.40
N LEU A 289 4.18 -15.21 5.13
CA LEU A 289 3.00 -14.52 4.63
C LEU A 289 1.74 -14.98 5.37
N LEU A 290 1.52 -16.29 5.45
CA LEU A 290 0.34 -16.85 6.09
C LEU A 290 0.26 -16.43 7.57
N LYS A 291 1.38 -16.47 8.31
CA LYS A 291 1.43 -16.01 9.70
C LYS A 291 1.09 -14.52 9.82
N ALA A 292 1.58 -13.68 8.90
CA ALA A 292 1.28 -12.24 8.92
C ALA A 292 -0.21 -11.96 8.64
N GLN A 293 -0.81 -12.74 7.74
CA GLN A 293 -2.18 -12.56 7.24
C GLN A 293 -3.24 -13.11 8.20
N VAL A 294 -3.06 -14.33 8.72
CA VAL A 294 -4.07 -15.00 9.56
C VAL A 294 -3.68 -15.13 11.04
N GLY A 295 -2.45 -14.79 11.39
CA GLY A 295 -1.91 -14.99 12.75
C GLY A 295 -1.27 -16.37 12.95
N GLY A 296 -0.40 -16.48 13.97
CA GLY A 296 0.42 -17.67 14.22
C GLY A 296 -0.36 -18.97 14.36
N ASP A 297 -1.33 -19.02 15.28
CA ASP A 297 -2.07 -20.25 15.58
C ASP A 297 -2.91 -20.71 14.39
N ALA A 298 -3.54 -19.76 13.70
CA ALA A 298 -4.34 -20.01 12.52
C ALA A 298 -3.49 -20.49 11.33
N ALA A 299 -2.25 -19.99 11.21
CA ALA A 299 -1.29 -20.46 10.23
C ALA A 299 -0.82 -21.89 10.55
N HIS A 300 -0.42 -22.17 11.79
CA HIS A 300 0.00 -23.52 12.21
C HIS A 300 -1.06 -24.59 11.93
N ARG A 301 -2.33 -24.33 12.28
CA ARG A 301 -3.43 -25.28 11.99
C ARG A 301 -3.60 -25.54 10.48
N ARG A 302 -3.49 -24.50 9.66
CA ARG A 302 -3.62 -24.63 8.19
C ARG A 302 -2.46 -25.39 7.58
N ILE A 303 -1.23 -25.14 8.05
CA ILE A 303 -0.03 -25.85 7.60
C ILE A 303 -0.15 -27.33 7.95
N ALA A 304 -0.54 -27.66 9.19
CA ALA A 304 -0.74 -29.04 9.61
C ALA A 304 -1.82 -29.75 8.76
N ALA A 305 -2.92 -29.06 8.43
CA ALA A 305 -3.99 -29.64 7.61
C ALA A 305 -3.61 -29.81 6.12
N ALA A 306 -2.79 -28.92 5.56
CA ALA A 306 -2.38 -28.98 4.16
C ALA A 306 -1.09 -29.79 3.93
N GLY A 307 -0.34 -30.10 4.99
CA GLY A 307 0.94 -30.82 4.94
C GLY A 307 2.17 -29.95 4.65
N ASN A 308 2.01 -28.76 4.06
CA ASN A 308 3.10 -27.78 3.88
C ASN A 308 2.58 -26.33 3.81
N ALA A 309 3.46 -25.36 4.02
CA ALA A 309 3.04 -23.95 4.07
C ALA A 309 2.66 -23.34 2.72
N SER A 310 3.28 -23.77 1.62
CA SER A 310 2.94 -23.31 0.28
C SER A 310 1.49 -23.62 -0.08
N LEU A 311 1.07 -24.87 0.11
CA LEU A 311 -0.30 -25.31 -0.16
C LEU A 311 -1.30 -24.68 0.83
N ALA A 312 -0.93 -24.56 2.11
CA ALA A 312 -1.77 -23.90 3.11
C ALA A 312 -2.05 -22.43 2.75
N HIS A 313 -1.01 -21.69 2.33
CA HIS A 313 -1.16 -20.30 1.90
C HIS A 313 -2.00 -20.18 0.63
N ARG A 314 -1.74 -21.03 -0.37
CA ARG A 314 -2.51 -21.10 -1.62
C ARG A 314 -4.00 -21.34 -1.36
N ASN A 315 -4.33 -22.42 -0.65
CA ASN A 315 -5.72 -22.79 -0.35
C ASN A 315 -6.45 -21.70 0.43
N TRP A 316 -5.77 -21.05 1.38
CA TRP A 316 -6.36 -19.95 2.14
C TRP A 316 -6.63 -18.74 1.25
N LEU A 317 -5.65 -18.33 0.43
CA LEU A 317 -5.75 -17.14 -0.39
C LEU A 317 -6.74 -17.31 -1.54
N ASP A 318 -6.73 -18.44 -2.24
CA ASP A 318 -7.73 -18.79 -3.27
C ASP A 318 -9.14 -18.74 -2.67
N GLY A 319 -9.35 -19.43 -1.55
CA GLY A 319 -10.65 -19.40 -0.87
C GLY A 319 -11.06 -18.00 -0.39
N TYR A 320 -10.11 -17.16 0.03
CA TYR A 320 -10.40 -15.76 0.35
C TYR A 320 -10.81 -14.98 -0.90
N ILE A 321 -10.05 -15.09 -1.98
CA ILE A 321 -10.30 -14.39 -3.24
C ILE A 321 -11.68 -14.79 -3.80
N ASP A 322 -12.01 -16.08 -3.85
CA ASP A 322 -13.29 -16.54 -4.40
C ASP A 322 -14.50 -16.06 -3.60
N ARG A 323 -14.34 -15.82 -2.30
CA ARG A 323 -15.43 -15.30 -1.47
C ARG A 323 -15.59 -13.78 -1.56
N ASN A 324 -14.50 -13.04 -1.77
CA ASN A 324 -14.48 -11.59 -1.60
C ASN A 324 -14.30 -10.81 -2.91
N ILE A 325 -13.59 -11.37 -3.89
CA ILE A 325 -13.36 -10.73 -5.19
C ILE A 325 -14.45 -11.19 -6.15
N ARG A 326 -15.58 -10.49 -6.11
CA ARG A 326 -16.81 -10.84 -6.82
C ARG A 326 -17.32 -9.69 -7.70
N PRO A 327 -16.67 -9.42 -8.86
CA PRO A 327 -17.13 -8.38 -9.78
C PRO A 327 -18.57 -8.58 -10.27
N ASP A 328 -19.03 -9.82 -10.36
CA ASP A 328 -20.40 -10.18 -10.73
C ASP A 328 -21.47 -9.59 -9.79
N ARG A 329 -21.13 -9.32 -8.52
CA ARG A 329 -22.05 -8.65 -7.59
C ARG A 329 -22.29 -7.18 -7.91
N TYR A 330 -21.46 -6.61 -8.77
CA TYR A 330 -21.46 -5.19 -9.11
C TYR A 330 -21.74 -4.93 -10.60
N ALA A 331 -22.09 -5.96 -11.34
CA ALA A 331 -22.52 -5.88 -12.73
C ALA A 331 -24.06 -5.90 -12.81
N LEU A 332 -24.61 -5.22 -13.82
CA LEU A 332 -26.01 -5.39 -14.23
C LEU A 332 -26.20 -6.66 -15.06
#